data_AF-A0A2V7XFI8-F1
#
_entry.id   AF-A0A2V7XFI8-F1
#
_cell.length_a   1.000
_cell.length_b   1.000
_cell.length_c   1.000
_cell.angle_alpha   90.00
_cell.angle_beta   90.00
_cell.angle_gamma   90.00
#
_symmetry.space_group_name_H-M   'P 1'
#
loop_
_entity.id
_entity.type
_entity.pdbx_description
1 polymer ?
#
loop_
_entity_poly.entity_id
_entity_poly.type
_entity_poly.pdbx_seq_one_letter_code
_entity_poly.pdbx_strand_id
1 'polypeptide(L)'
;WDRVRVDYALRQHAQWYKGDGTYGDGPVFHWDYYNSFVIHPMLVDVLAALGDQSEAWKAMRDPELQRAQRYAAVQERLISPEGTFPAIGRSIAYRFGAFHLLAQAALRRALPAEVTPSQVRGALTSVIRRSIEAPGTFDEAGWLRIGFAGHQPGIGERYISTGSLYLCATGLLPLGLPATDAFWADPPQPWTSQRAWSGQPFAIDKALSD
;
A
#
# COMPACT_ATOMS: atom_id res chain seq x y z
N TRP A 1 2.97 -17.25 22.61
CA TRP A 1 3.59 -16.95 21.32
C TRP A 1 5.10 -17.15 21.45
N ASP A 2 5.81 -17.40 20.34
CA ASP A 2 7.25 -17.71 20.34
C ASP A 2 8.08 -16.47 19.98
N ARG A 3 8.80 -15.93 20.97
CA ARG A 3 9.65 -14.73 20.82
C ARG A 3 10.79 -14.93 19.82
N VAL A 4 11.36 -16.14 19.78
CA VAL A 4 12.51 -16.46 18.93
C VAL A 4 12.10 -16.42 17.46
N ARG A 5 10.90 -16.90 17.14
CA ARG A 5 10.39 -16.88 15.76
C ARG A 5 10.10 -15.47 15.27
N VAL A 6 9.58 -14.59 16.12
CA VAL A 6 9.34 -13.19 15.77
C VAL A 6 10.66 -12.44 15.58
N ASP A 7 11.60 -12.58 16.53
CA ASP A 7 12.92 -11.93 16.43
C ASP A 7 13.69 -12.40 15.17
N TYR A 8 13.68 -13.71 14.90
CA TYR A 8 14.27 -14.27 13.68
C TYR A 8 13.64 -13.66 12.43
N ALA A 9 12.31 -13.62 12.33
CA ALA A 9 11.63 -13.10 11.15
C ALA A 9 11.94 -11.61 10.90
N LEU A 10 11.90 -10.77 11.94
CA LEU A 10 12.24 -9.35 11.85
C LEU A 10 13.69 -9.14 11.39
N ARG A 11 14.65 -9.88 11.95
CA ARG A 11 16.07 -9.79 11.59
C ARG A 11 16.38 -10.31 10.19
N GLN A 12 15.67 -11.35 9.74
CA GLN A 12 15.82 -11.84 8.36
C GLN A 12 15.28 -10.81 7.37
N HIS A 13 14.10 -10.25 7.64
CA HIS A 13 13.49 -9.27 6.75
C HIS A 13 14.32 -7.98 6.66
N ALA A 14 14.95 -7.56 7.76
CA ALA A 14 15.84 -6.40 7.77
C ALA A 14 17.03 -6.54 6.79
N GLN A 15 17.50 -7.76 6.52
CA GLN A 15 18.60 -8.02 5.57
C GLN A 15 18.18 -7.84 4.11
N TRP A 16 16.88 -7.80 3.83
CA TRP A 16 16.36 -7.63 2.47
C TRP A 16 16.01 -6.20 2.14
N TYR A 17 16.31 -5.24 3.02
CA TYR A 17 16.16 -3.82 2.73
C TYR A 17 17.10 -3.41 1.58
N LYS A 18 16.54 -2.78 0.55
CA LYS A 18 17.25 -2.36 -0.67
C LYS A 18 17.49 -0.86 -0.75
N GLY A 19 16.96 -0.10 0.21
CA GLY A 19 17.04 1.35 0.23
C GLY A 19 15.72 2.01 -0.20
N ASP A 20 15.60 3.29 0.11
CA ASP A 20 14.48 4.15 -0.26
C ASP A 20 13.09 3.58 0.02
N GLY A 21 12.90 2.99 1.21
CA GLY A 21 11.64 2.36 1.59
C GLY A 21 11.32 1.08 0.83
N THR A 22 12.27 0.46 0.14
CA THR A 22 12.02 -0.76 -0.64
C THR A 22 12.73 -1.96 -0.02
N TYR A 23 12.01 -3.05 0.14
CA TYR A 23 12.53 -4.37 0.47
C TYR A 23 12.41 -5.31 -0.73
N GLY A 24 13.28 -6.33 -0.77
CA GLY A 24 12.95 -7.56 -1.47
C GLY A 24 11.99 -8.41 -0.62
N ASP A 25 11.13 -9.21 -1.26
CA ASP A 25 10.35 -10.27 -0.60
C ASP A 25 11.19 -11.55 -0.35
N GLY A 26 12.51 -11.37 -0.33
CA GLY A 26 13.55 -12.38 -0.25
C GLY A 26 14.91 -11.76 -0.62
N PRO A 27 15.97 -12.58 -0.76
CA PRO A 27 17.30 -12.07 -1.09
C PRO A 27 17.37 -11.42 -2.47
N VAL A 28 16.63 -11.98 -3.44
CA VAL A 28 16.51 -11.45 -4.81
C VAL A 28 15.42 -10.39 -4.82
N PHE A 29 15.73 -9.22 -5.36
CA PHE A 29 14.73 -8.18 -5.56
C PHE A 29 13.83 -8.53 -6.74
N HIS A 30 12.54 -8.63 -6.48
CA HIS A 30 11.50 -8.70 -7.49
C HIS A 30 10.64 -7.43 -7.38
N TRP A 31 10.54 -6.68 -8.47
CA TRP A 31 9.80 -5.41 -8.43
C TRP A 31 8.30 -5.67 -8.61
N ASP A 32 7.62 -5.74 -7.48
CA ASP A 32 6.18 -5.89 -7.38
C ASP A 32 5.63 -5.08 -6.19
N TYR A 33 4.36 -5.30 -5.88
CA TYR A 33 3.65 -4.57 -4.85
C TYR A 33 3.73 -5.24 -3.46
N TYR A 34 4.60 -6.22 -3.20
CA TYR A 34 4.68 -6.87 -1.88
C TYR A 34 5.10 -5.93 -0.75
N ASN A 35 5.87 -4.89 -1.07
CA ASN A 35 6.17 -3.79 -0.16
C ASN A 35 4.88 -3.14 0.39
N SER A 36 3.83 -3.08 -0.43
CA SER A 36 2.50 -2.61 -0.03
C SER A 36 1.60 -3.73 0.46
N PHE A 37 1.51 -4.88 -0.23
CA PHE A 37 0.55 -5.94 0.13
C PHE A 37 0.78 -6.48 1.54
N VAL A 38 2.05 -6.70 1.91
CA VAL A 38 2.41 -7.47 3.11
C VAL A 38 3.53 -6.80 3.89
N ILE A 39 4.67 -6.50 3.27
CA ILE A 39 5.92 -6.20 4.00
C ILE A 39 5.75 -5.04 4.96
N HIS A 40 5.52 -3.81 4.48
CA HIS A 40 5.41 -2.67 5.38
C HIS A 40 4.18 -2.77 6.29
N PRO A 41 2.97 -3.12 5.79
CA PRO A 41 1.82 -3.16 6.70
C PRO A 41 1.99 -4.13 7.85
N MET A 42 2.53 -5.33 7.57
CA MET A 42 2.76 -6.32 8.60
C MET A 42 3.92 -5.93 9.50
N LEU A 43 5.02 -5.38 8.99
CA LEU A 43 6.13 -4.94 9.83
C LEU A 43 5.70 -3.83 10.80
N VAL A 44 4.94 -2.84 10.32
CA VAL A 44 4.39 -1.76 11.15
C VAL A 44 3.46 -2.30 12.23
N ASP A 45 2.51 -3.17 11.87
CA ASP A 45 1.54 -3.71 12.84
C ASP A 45 2.18 -4.67 13.84
N VAL A 46 3.13 -5.51 13.41
CA VAL A 46 3.89 -6.40 14.30
C VAL A 46 4.72 -5.58 15.29
N LEU A 47 5.49 -4.59 14.82
CA LEU A 47 6.32 -3.75 15.71
C LEU A 47 5.48 -2.90 16.67
N ALA A 48 4.28 -2.48 16.26
CA ALA A 48 3.33 -1.82 17.15
C ALA A 48 2.77 -2.79 18.21
N ALA A 49 2.36 -4.00 17.82
CA ALA A 49 1.81 -5.00 18.72
C ALA A 49 2.84 -5.53 19.72
N LEU A 50 4.12 -5.61 19.33
CA LEU A 50 5.20 -5.98 20.23
C LEU A 50 5.44 -4.93 21.33
N GLY A 51 5.11 -3.67 21.10
CA GLY A 51 5.34 -2.60 22.07
C GLY A 51 6.80 -2.55 22.52
N ASP A 52 7.02 -2.20 23.78
CA ASP A 52 8.36 -1.97 24.34
C ASP A 52 8.90 -3.23 25.05
N GLN A 53 8.50 -4.42 24.60
CA GLN A 53 8.90 -5.70 25.20
C GLN A 53 10.38 -6.07 24.99
N SER A 54 11.10 -5.31 24.18
CA SER A 54 12.53 -5.50 23.86
C SER A 54 13.09 -4.19 23.32
N GLU A 55 14.23 -3.74 23.84
CA GLU A 55 14.94 -2.57 23.31
C GLU A 55 15.31 -2.75 21.83
N ALA A 56 15.63 -3.97 21.40
CA ALA A 56 15.95 -4.26 20.01
C ALA A 56 14.74 -4.05 19.08
N TRP A 57 13.53 -4.44 19.51
CA TRP A 57 12.32 -4.24 18.70
C TRP A 57 11.85 -2.79 18.73
N LYS A 58 12.00 -2.13 19.88
CA LYS A 58 11.75 -0.69 20.00
C LYS A 58 12.63 0.10 19.04
N ALA A 59 13.93 -0.23 18.97
CA ALA A 59 14.86 0.40 18.04
C ALA A 59 14.55 0.17 16.55
N MET A 60 13.77 -0.86 16.21
CA MET A 60 13.33 -1.12 14.82
C MET A 60 12.10 -0.30 14.41
N ARG A 61 11.31 0.20 15.36
CA ARG A 61 10.00 0.80 15.09
C ARG A 61 10.08 2.06 14.26
N ASP A 62 10.89 3.03 14.69
CA ASP A 62 10.98 4.32 14.02
C ASP A 62 11.63 4.23 12.63
N PRO A 63 12.75 3.48 12.45
CA PRO A 63 13.31 3.26 11.11
C PRO A 63 12.31 2.57 10.17
N GLU A 64 11.56 1.58 10.65
CA GLU A 64 10.57 0.91 9.81
C GLU A 64 9.41 1.83 9.45
N LEU A 65 8.94 2.66 10.39
CA LEU A 65 7.90 3.64 10.11
C LEU A 65 8.35 4.65 9.05
N GLN A 66 9.58 5.14 9.12
CA GLN A 66 10.16 6.04 8.11
C GLN A 66 10.24 5.38 6.73
N ARG A 67 10.66 4.11 6.66
CA ARG A 67 10.69 3.34 5.41
C ARG A 67 9.30 3.15 4.82
N ALA A 68 8.33 2.78 5.67
CA ALA A 68 6.94 2.62 5.28
C ALA A 68 6.32 3.95 4.77
N GLN A 69 6.62 5.07 5.43
CA GLN A 69 6.23 6.40 5.00
C GLN A 69 6.81 6.77 3.63
N ARG A 70 8.10 6.48 3.42
CA ARG A 70 8.75 6.69 2.13
C ARG A 70 8.06 5.89 1.02
N TYR A 71 7.81 4.60 1.24
CA TYR A 71 7.14 3.77 0.24
C TYR A 71 5.68 4.20 0.01
N ALA A 72 5.00 4.73 1.02
CA ALA A 72 3.67 5.33 0.85
C ALA A 72 3.71 6.56 -0.07
N ALA A 73 4.72 7.44 0.05
CA ALA A 73 4.91 8.55 -0.90
C ALA A 73 5.15 8.04 -2.33
N VAL A 74 5.97 7.00 -2.49
CA VAL A 74 6.21 6.37 -3.80
C VAL A 74 4.90 5.83 -4.39
N GLN A 75 4.11 5.10 -3.60
CA GLN A 75 2.83 4.57 -4.07
C GLN A 75 1.85 5.65 -4.51
N GLU A 76 1.71 6.72 -3.73
CA GLU A 76 0.85 7.84 -4.10
C GLU A 76 1.26 8.41 -5.47
N ARG A 77 2.56 8.57 -5.71
CA ARG A 77 3.12 9.04 -6.99
C ARG A 77 2.92 8.07 -8.15
N LEU A 78 2.81 6.76 -7.88
CA LEU A 78 2.57 5.74 -8.92
C LEU A 78 1.13 5.75 -9.46
N ILE A 79 0.20 6.43 -8.78
CA ILE A 79 -1.18 6.55 -9.24
C ILE A 79 -1.24 7.60 -10.36
N SER A 80 -1.62 7.18 -11.56
CA SER A 80 -1.80 8.07 -12.71
C SER A 80 -2.93 9.08 -12.44
N PRO A 81 -3.03 10.19 -13.20
CA PRO A 81 -4.15 11.13 -13.08
C PRO A 81 -5.55 10.49 -13.27
N GLU A 82 -5.61 9.40 -14.03
CA GLU A 82 -6.82 8.63 -14.36
C GLU A 82 -7.11 7.49 -13.36
N GLY A 83 -6.35 7.40 -12.26
CA GLY A 83 -6.50 6.34 -11.27
C GLY A 83 -6.03 4.97 -11.76
N THR A 84 -5.17 4.90 -12.77
CA THR A 84 -4.48 3.65 -13.12
C THR A 84 -3.13 3.59 -12.42
N PHE A 85 -2.50 2.42 -12.43
CA PHE A 85 -1.17 2.20 -11.90
C PHE A 85 -0.48 1.08 -12.70
N PRO A 86 0.86 0.99 -12.67
CA PRO A 86 1.60 0.00 -13.45
C PRO A 86 1.13 -1.45 -13.21
N ALA A 87 0.83 -2.17 -14.28
CA ALA A 87 0.45 -3.59 -14.22
C ALA A 87 1.70 -4.49 -14.13
N ILE A 88 2.46 -4.34 -13.05
CA ILE A 88 3.71 -5.07 -12.82
C ILE A 88 3.60 -6.01 -11.63
N GLY A 89 4.41 -7.08 -11.67
CA GLY A 89 4.60 -7.96 -10.55
C GLY A 89 3.54 -9.06 -10.40
N ARG A 90 3.81 -9.95 -9.45
CA ARG A 90 2.93 -11.03 -9.02
C ARG A 90 1.83 -10.51 -8.09
N SER A 91 0.76 -11.29 -7.93
CA SER A 91 -0.39 -10.99 -7.08
C SER A 91 -1.17 -9.73 -7.49
N ILE A 92 -0.92 -9.23 -8.70
CA ILE A 92 -1.57 -8.03 -9.22
C ILE A 92 -3.10 -8.20 -9.38
N ALA A 93 -3.60 -9.45 -9.37
CA ALA A 93 -5.02 -9.76 -9.33
C ALA A 93 -5.74 -9.31 -8.05
N TYR A 94 -5.00 -8.87 -7.01
CA TYR A 94 -5.55 -8.19 -5.84
C TYR A 94 -5.87 -6.70 -6.08
N ARG A 95 -5.67 -6.18 -7.30
CA ARG A 95 -6.16 -4.88 -7.76
C ARG A 95 -5.73 -3.74 -6.84
N PHE A 96 -6.68 -2.95 -6.33
CA PHE A 96 -6.45 -1.83 -5.43
C PHE A 96 -5.89 -2.25 -4.05
N GLY A 97 -5.82 -3.54 -3.73
CA GLY A 97 -5.04 -4.05 -2.60
C GLY A 97 -3.55 -3.76 -2.72
N ALA A 98 -3.06 -3.47 -3.94
CA ALA A 98 -1.70 -3.00 -4.18
C ALA A 98 -1.40 -1.70 -3.41
N PHE A 99 -2.42 -1.02 -2.89
CA PHE A 99 -2.34 0.21 -2.09
C PHE A 99 -2.61 0.03 -0.59
N HIS A 100 -2.49 -1.21 -0.08
CA HIS A 100 -2.65 -1.50 1.35
C HIS A 100 -1.81 -0.58 2.24
N LEU A 101 -0.51 -0.40 1.98
CA LEU A 101 0.31 0.48 2.83
C LEU A 101 -0.14 1.95 2.78
N LEU A 102 -0.48 2.49 1.62
CA LEU A 102 -0.94 3.87 1.51
C LEU A 102 -2.26 4.08 2.29
N ALA A 103 -3.16 3.12 2.18
CA ALA A 103 -4.42 3.05 2.91
C ALA A 103 -4.20 2.92 4.43
N GLN A 104 -3.26 2.07 4.86
CA GLN A 104 -2.89 1.88 6.26
C GLN A 104 -2.21 3.13 6.84
N ALA A 105 -1.34 3.79 6.09
CA ALA A 105 -0.69 5.03 6.52
C ALA A 105 -1.70 6.16 6.76
N ALA A 106 -2.73 6.28 5.90
CA ALA A 106 -3.84 7.20 6.12
C ALA A 106 -4.63 6.84 7.39
N LEU A 107 -5.03 5.57 7.56
CA LEU A 107 -5.75 5.10 8.76
C LEU A 107 -4.97 5.39 10.05
N ARG A 108 -3.65 5.18 10.03
CA ARG A 108 -2.76 5.37 11.18
C ARG A 108 -2.34 6.82 11.42
N ARG A 109 -2.77 7.77 10.57
CA ARG A 109 -2.31 9.17 10.56
C ARG A 109 -0.79 9.29 10.49
N ALA A 110 -0.19 8.40 9.69
CA ALA A 110 1.24 8.26 9.52
C ALA A 110 1.66 8.54 8.08
N LEU A 111 0.89 9.33 7.31
CA LEU A 111 1.30 9.75 5.98
C LEU A 111 2.59 10.60 6.04
N PRO A 112 3.44 10.54 5.00
CA PRO A 112 4.58 11.44 4.89
C PRO A 112 4.12 12.90 4.79
N ALA A 113 4.94 13.84 5.26
CA ALA A 113 4.54 15.23 5.50
C ALA A 113 4.03 15.96 4.23
N GLU A 114 4.54 15.56 3.06
CA GLU A 114 4.18 16.12 1.76
C GLU A 114 2.90 15.53 1.15
N VAL A 115 2.32 14.48 1.75
CA VAL A 115 1.10 13.81 1.27
C VAL A 115 -0.04 14.05 2.26
N THR A 116 -1.07 14.77 1.81
CA THR A 116 -2.23 15.08 2.66
C THR A 116 -3.27 13.94 2.66
N PRO A 117 -4.04 13.75 3.75
CA PRO A 117 -5.12 12.76 3.79
C PRO A 117 -6.15 12.90 2.66
N SER A 118 -6.57 14.13 2.33
CA SER A 118 -7.58 14.38 1.29
C SER A 118 -7.08 14.10 -0.13
N GLN A 119 -5.77 14.26 -0.36
CA GLN A 119 -5.08 13.82 -1.58
C GLN A 119 -5.12 12.30 -1.71
N VAL A 120 -4.81 11.57 -0.64
CA VAL A 120 -4.86 10.10 -0.62
C VAL A 120 -6.29 9.59 -0.82
N ARG A 121 -7.30 10.25 -0.21
CA ARG A 121 -8.71 9.95 -0.46
C ARG A 121 -9.03 9.97 -1.95
N GLY A 122 -8.66 11.06 -2.63
CA GLY A 122 -8.91 11.22 -4.06
C GLY A 122 -8.23 10.12 -4.89
N ALA A 123 -6.94 9.89 -4.62
CA ALA A 123 -6.13 8.91 -5.36
C ALA A 123 -6.66 7.47 -5.19
N LEU A 124 -6.88 7.03 -3.94
CA LEU A 124 -7.41 5.69 -3.64
C LEU A 124 -8.81 5.52 -4.21
N THR A 125 -9.69 6.51 -4.07
CA THR A 125 -11.05 6.44 -4.65
C THR A 125 -10.98 6.23 -6.16
N SER A 126 -10.10 6.96 -6.86
CA SER A 126 -9.92 6.81 -8.31
C SER A 126 -9.46 5.40 -8.68
N VAL A 127 -8.44 4.88 -7.98
CA VAL A 127 -7.91 3.51 -8.21
C VAL A 127 -8.97 2.43 -7.93
N ILE A 128 -9.70 2.56 -6.82
CA ILE A 128 -10.75 1.62 -6.44
C ILE A 128 -11.80 1.57 -7.53
N ARG A 129 -12.36 2.72 -7.92
CA ARG A 129 -13.39 2.81 -8.97
C ARG A 129 -12.89 2.25 -10.29
N ARG A 130 -11.69 2.66 -10.72
CA ARG A 130 -11.05 2.16 -11.95
C ARG A 130 -10.90 0.64 -11.96
N SER A 131 -10.66 0.04 -10.80
CA SER A 131 -10.48 -1.40 -10.63
C SER A 131 -11.80 -2.17 -10.57
N ILE A 132 -12.79 -1.69 -9.81
CA ILE A 132 -14.04 -2.42 -9.53
C ILE A 132 -15.14 -2.16 -10.56
N GLU A 133 -15.16 -0.98 -11.18
CA GLU A 133 -16.17 -0.61 -12.18
C GLU A 133 -15.80 -1.14 -13.59
N ALA A 134 -14.60 -1.71 -13.76
CA ALA A 134 -14.20 -2.31 -15.03
C ALA A 134 -15.15 -3.47 -15.41
N PRO A 135 -15.67 -3.51 -16.66
CA PRO A 135 -16.60 -4.54 -17.10
C PRO A 135 -16.08 -5.96 -16.86
N GLY A 136 -16.94 -6.83 -16.33
CA GLY A 136 -16.60 -8.23 -16.03
C GLY A 136 -15.75 -8.43 -14.77
N THR A 137 -15.57 -7.40 -13.93
CA THR A 137 -14.88 -7.56 -12.62
C THR A 137 -15.66 -8.44 -11.67
N PHE A 138 -16.99 -8.35 -11.69
CA PHE A 138 -17.87 -9.22 -10.92
C PHE A 138 -18.54 -10.25 -11.84
N ASP A 139 -18.80 -11.44 -11.32
CA ASP A 139 -19.67 -12.41 -11.97
C ASP A 139 -21.16 -12.09 -11.75
N GLU A 140 -22.04 -12.92 -12.31
CA GLU A 140 -23.50 -12.74 -12.21
C GLU A 140 -24.02 -12.84 -10.77
N ALA A 141 -23.26 -13.47 -9.86
CA ALA A 141 -23.57 -13.59 -8.44
C ALA A 141 -22.92 -12.49 -7.60
N GLY A 142 -22.20 -11.54 -8.22
CA GLY A 142 -21.55 -10.42 -7.54
C GLY A 142 -20.19 -10.76 -6.91
N TRP A 143 -19.59 -11.90 -7.24
CA TRP A 143 -18.24 -12.26 -6.76
C TRP A 143 -17.16 -11.70 -7.65
N LEU A 144 -16.04 -11.30 -7.04
CA LEU A 144 -14.86 -10.89 -7.79
C LEU A 144 -14.36 -12.03 -8.70
N ARG A 145 -14.10 -11.70 -9.96
CA ARG A 145 -13.42 -12.57 -10.90
C ARG A 145 -11.93 -12.31 -10.88
N ILE A 146 -11.14 -13.38 -11.08
CA ILE A 146 -9.68 -13.28 -11.21
C ILE A 146 -9.36 -12.34 -12.38
N GLY A 147 -8.59 -11.30 -12.09
CA GLY A 147 -8.17 -10.28 -13.04
C GLY A 147 -7.71 -9.00 -12.35
N PHE A 148 -7.14 -8.09 -13.13
CA PHE A 148 -6.65 -6.78 -12.68
C PHE A 148 -7.70 -5.70 -12.92
N ALA A 149 -8.24 -5.65 -14.13
CA ALA A 149 -9.36 -4.80 -14.53
C ALA A 149 -10.28 -5.61 -15.45
N GLY A 150 -11.42 -6.05 -14.93
CA GLY A 150 -12.28 -7.06 -15.58
C GLY A 150 -11.88 -8.50 -15.26
N HIS A 151 -12.22 -9.45 -16.14
CA HIS A 151 -11.87 -10.86 -16.00
C HIS A 151 -10.65 -11.21 -16.86
N GLN A 152 -9.53 -11.49 -16.20
CA GLN A 152 -8.23 -11.78 -16.83
C GLN A 152 -7.59 -12.97 -16.10
N PRO A 153 -8.10 -14.20 -16.27
CA PRO A 153 -7.72 -15.33 -15.44
C PRO A 153 -6.24 -15.71 -15.56
N GLY A 154 -5.58 -15.37 -16.67
CA GLY A 154 -4.17 -15.70 -16.93
C GLY A 154 -3.16 -15.04 -15.98
N ILE A 155 -3.56 -14.01 -15.22
CA ILE A 155 -2.70 -13.39 -14.20
C ILE A 155 -2.86 -14.03 -12.80
N GLY A 156 -3.73 -15.03 -12.65
CA GLY A 156 -3.94 -15.72 -11.39
C GLY A 156 -2.81 -16.72 -11.10
N GLU A 157 -2.06 -16.51 -10.03
CA GLU A 157 -1.13 -17.54 -9.55
C GLU A 157 -1.85 -18.73 -8.92
N ARG A 158 -1.14 -19.87 -8.79
CA ARG A 158 -1.68 -21.14 -8.26
C ARG A 158 -2.40 -21.06 -6.91
N TYR A 159 -2.11 -20.03 -6.11
CA TYR A 159 -2.68 -19.81 -4.78
C TYR A 159 -3.83 -18.81 -4.79
N ILE A 160 -4.13 -18.20 -5.93
CA ILE A 160 -5.23 -17.26 -6.07
C ILE A 160 -6.54 -18.02 -6.25
N SER A 161 -7.51 -17.63 -5.44
CA SER A 161 -8.90 -18.10 -5.48
C SER A 161 -9.82 -16.90 -5.42
N THR A 162 -11.11 -17.08 -5.75
CA THR A 162 -12.13 -16.04 -5.57
C THR A 162 -12.10 -15.42 -4.18
N GLY A 163 -11.89 -16.23 -3.13
CA GLY A 163 -11.80 -15.75 -1.76
C GLY A 163 -10.57 -14.88 -1.51
N SER A 164 -9.41 -15.23 -2.05
CA SER A 164 -8.19 -14.43 -1.84
C SER A 164 -8.22 -13.09 -2.57
N LEU A 165 -9.04 -12.92 -3.62
CA LEU A 165 -9.20 -11.64 -4.33
C LEU A 165 -9.63 -10.50 -3.41
N TYR A 166 -10.33 -10.82 -2.31
CA TYR A 166 -10.77 -9.83 -1.33
C TYR A 166 -9.64 -9.24 -0.48
N LEU A 167 -8.39 -9.68 -0.64
CA LEU A 167 -7.23 -8.92 -0.17
C LEU A 167 -7.27 -7.47 -0.72
N CYS A 168 -7.91 -7.24 -1.87
CA CYS A 168 -8.14 -5.90 -2.40
C CYS A 168 -8.73 -4.95 -1.35
N ALA A 169 -9.63 -5.43 -0.48
CA ALA A 169 -10.32 -4.63 0.54
C ALA A 169 -9.39 -3.94 1.55
N THR A 170 -8.12 -4.35 1.64
CA THR A 170 -7.10 -3.62 2.40
C THR A 170 -6.89 -2.18 1.90
N GLY A 171 -7.20 -1.86 0.64
CA GLY A 171 -7.24 -0.47 0.17
C GLY A 171 -8.39 0.36 0.75
N LEU A 172 -9.37 -0.26 1.43
CA LEU A 172 -10.50 0.39 2.10
C LEU A 172 -10.25 0.65 3.59
N LEU A 173 -9.04 0.39 4.11
CA LEU A 173 -8.71 0.66 5.51
C LEU A 173 -9.10 2.06 6.03
N PRO A 174 -9.00 3.16 5.24
CA PRO A 174 -9.44 4.48 5.68
C PRO A 174 -10.92 4.58 6.08
N LEU A 175 -11.78 3.63 5.70
CA LEU A 175 -13.17 3.56 6.20
C LEU A 175 -13.24 3.41 7.73
N GLY A 176 -12.15 3.00 8.39
CA GLY A 176 -12.04 3.01 9.86
C GLY A 176 -11.87 4.39 10.49
N LEU A 177 -11.67 5.46 9.70
CA LEU A 177 -11.54 6.83 10.19
C LEU A 177 -12.93 7.46 10.48
N PRO A 178 -13.07 8.30 11.51
CA PRO A 178 -14.33 8.99 11.80
C PRO A 178 -14.65 10.01 10.69
N ALA A 179 -15.93 10.29 10.45
CA ALA A 179 -16.37 11.23 9.40
C ALA A 179 -15.79 12.66 9.53
N THR A 180 -15.34 13.04 10.73
CA THR A 180 -14.70 14.33 11.01
C THR A 180 -13.18 14.34 10.76
N ASP A 181 -12.57 13.21 10.42
CA ASP A 181 -11.15 13.13 10.11
C ASP A 181 -10.83 13.93 8.83
N ALA A 182 -9.67 14.58 8.78
CA ALA A 182 -9.22 15.35 7.61
C ALA A 182 -9.26 14.54 6.30
N PHE A 183 -9.07 13.22 6.37
CA PHE A 183 -9.25 12.34 5.22
C PHE A 183 -10.62 12.50 4.57
N TRP A 184 -11.69 12.66 5.36
CA TRP A 184 -13.09 12.79 4.91
C TRP A 184 -13.59 14.23 4.86
N ALA A 185 -13.24 15.04 5.85
CA ALA A 185 -13.81 16.38 6.05
C ALA A 185 -13.15 17.44 5.16
N ASP A 186 -11.86 17.32 4.85
CA ASP A 186 -11.16 18.34 4.08
C ASP A 186 -11.62 18.35 2.60
N PRO A 187 -11.57 19.52 1.93
CA PRO A 187 -11.83 19.62 0.50
C PRO A 187 -10.95 18.65 -0.31
N PRO A 188 -11.47 18.07 -1.41
CA PRO A 188 -10.67 17.25 -2.31
C PRO A 188 -9.43 17.99 -2.80
N GLN A 189 -8.29 17.32 -2.77
CA GLN A 189 -7.04 17.84 -3.31
C GLN A 189 -6.55 16.93 -4.44
N PRO A 190 -6.02 17.49 -5.53
CA PRO A 190 -5.38 16.69 -6.57
C PRO A 190 -4.13 16.02 -6.01
N TRP A 191 -3.91 14.78 -6.40
CA TRP A 191 -2.72 14.03 -6.03
C TRP A 191 -1.53 14.33 -6.94
N THR A 192 -0.34 13.88 -6.58
CA THR A 192 0.92 14.35 -7.16
C THR A 192 0.90 14.28 -8.68
N SER A 193 0.49 13.13 -9.23
CA SER A 193 0.39 12.95 -10.69
C SER A 193 -0.66 13.86 -11.32
N GLN A 194 -1.84 14.05 -10.70
CA GLN A 194 -2.83 15.00 -11.22
C GLN A 194 -2.29 16.43 -11.27
N ARG A 195 -1.56 16.87 -10.23
CA ARG A 195 -0.92 18.19 -10.22
C ARG A 195 0.11 18.29 -11.35
N ALA A 196 1.01 17.32 -11.45
CA ALA A 196 2.07 17.30 -12.45
C ALA A 196 1.52 17.36 -13.88
N TRP A 197 0.55 16.49 -14.21
CA TRP A 197 -0.04 16.41 -15.55
C TRP A 197 -1.03 17.53 -15.88
N SER A 198 -1.43 18.33 -14.89
CA SER A 198 -2.25 19.54 -15.10
C SER A 198 -1.43 20.84 -15.12
N GLY A 199 -0.09 20.74 -15.04
CA GLY A 199 0.79 21.91 -15.02
C GLY A 199 0.80 22.68 -13.69
N GLN A 200 0.25 22.10 -12.62
CA GLN A 200 0.28 22.69 -11.30
C GLN A 200 1.61 22.40 -10.58
N PRO A 201 2.05 23.28 -9.67
CA PRO A 201 3.22 23.02 -8.84
C PRO A 201 3.09 21.74 -8.00
N PHE A 202 4.17 20.97 -7.90
CA PHE A 202 4.30 19.81 -7.01
C PHE A 202 5.74 19.70 -6.50
N ALA A 203 5.95 19.00 -5.38
CA ALA A 203 7.25 18.88 -4.76
C ALA A 203 8.18 17.90 -5.51
N ILE A 204 9.47 18.21 -5.57
CA ILE A 204 10.51 17.28 -6.04
C ILE A 204 10.53 16.02 -5.16
N ASP A 205 10.64 14.84 -5.78
CA ASP A 205 10.84 13.59 -5.04
C ASP A 205 12.24 13.56 -4.43
N LYS A 206 12.38 13.00 -3.23
CA LYS A 206 13.67 12.85 -2.56
C LYS A 206 13.79 11.44 -2.02
N ALA A 207 15.00 10.88 -2.12
CA ALA A 207 15.32 9.64 -1.48
C ALA A 207 15.26 9.80 0.05
N LEU A 208 14.97 8.71 0.76
CA LEU A 208 15.16 8.63 2.20
C LEU A 208 16.65 8.87 2.51
N SER A 209 16.97 10.00 3.14
CA SER A 209 18.30 10.29 3.67
C SER A 209 18.43 9.70 5.07
N ASP A 210 19.57 9.07 5.35
CA ASP A 210 19.96 8.65 6.70
C ASP A 210 20.08 9.84 7.67
#